data_AF-A0A0G1K4U9-F1
#
_entry.id   AF-A0A0G1K4U9-F1
#
_cell.length_a   1.000
_cell.length_b   1.000
_cell.length_c   1.000
_cell.angle_alpha   90.00
_cell.angle_beta   90.00
_cell.angle_gamma   90.00
#
_symmetry.space_group_name_H-M   'P 1'
#
loop_
_entity.id
_entity.type
_entity.pdbx_description
1 polymer ?
#
loop_
_entity_poly.entity_id
_entity_poly.type
_entity_poly.pdbx_seq_one_letter_code
_entity_poly.pdbx_strand_id
1 'polypeptide(L)'
;MSFQFVPQAYAATKWTGECIGIVASQGSGGNMEVATIQGITCLLKNVLQPLPALLALVAVGIIIMAGIRLTTAGSDPKAVASAWSMFTWAVIGLILLAVVWLALVLIENFTGAKVTQFGI
;
A
#
# COMPACT_ATOMS: atom_id res chain seq x y z
N MET A 1 17.11 -14.37 -17.39
CA MET A 1 16.78 -13.00 -16.94
C MET A 1 15.49 -13.10 -16.13
N SER A 2 15.59 -13.17 -14.80
CA SER A 2 14.42 -13.28 -13.92
C SER A 2 13.74 -11.91 -13.84
N PHE A 3 12.60 -11.78 -14.51
CA PHE A 3 11.72 -10.63 -14.34
C PHE A 3 11.15 -10.65 -12.92
N GLN A 4 11.83 -9.96 -11.99
CA GLN A 4 11.28 -9.62 -10.67
C GLN A 4 10.28 -8.47 -10.86
N PHE A 5 9.09 -8.79 -11.39
CA PHE A 5 7.98 -7.84 -11.56
C PHE A 5 7.39 -7.35 -10.22
N VAL A 6 7.89 -7.87 -9.09
CA VAL A 6 7.47 -7.47 -7.75
C VAL A 6 8.73 -7.37 -6.89
N PRO A 7 9.13 -6.18 -6.40
CA PRO A 7 10.14 -6.09 -5.36
C PRO A 7 9.63 -6.82 -4.12
N GLN A 8 10.52 -7.55 -3.45
CA GLN A 8 10.30 -8.25 -2.17
C GLN A 8 10.00 -7.34 -0.95
N ALA A 9 9.82 -6.03 -1.18
CA ALA A 9 8.80 -5.26 -0.46
C ALA A 9 7.43 -5.95 -0.68
N TYR A 10 6.26 -5.51 -0.25
CA TYR A 10 4.97 -6.24 -0.43
C TYR A 10 4.83 -7.70 0.09
N ALA A 11 5.89 -8.53 0.18
CA ALA A 11 5.89 -9.79 0.88
C ALA A 11 5.84 -9.51 2.38
N ALA A 12 5.00 -10.27 3.07
CA ALA A 12 4.85 -10.12 4.50
C ALA A 12 6.20 -10.34 5.20
N THR A 13 6.67 -9.37 6.00
CA THR A 13 7.86 -9.59 6.79
C THR A 13 7.60 -10.74 7.76
N LYS A 14 8.51 -11.71 7.80
CA LYS A 14 8.40 -12.83 8.74
C LYS A 14 8.26 -12.26 10.14
N TRP A 15 7.25 -12.73 10.87
CA TRP A 15 6.97 -12.34 12.24
C TRP A 15 7.98 -12.99 13.17
N THR A 16 9.20 -12.46 13.17
CA THR A 16 10.32 -12.93 13.99
C THR A 16 11.21 -11.76 14.36
N GLY A 17 11.83 -11.79 15.54
CA GLY A 17 12.76 -10.73 15.98
C GLY A 17 12.02 -9.50 16.52
N GLU A 18 12.30 -8.31 16.00
CA GLU A 18 11.82 -7.04 16.57
C GLU A 18 10.28 -6.86 16.55
N CYS A 19 9.56 -7.70 15.81
CA CYS A 19 8.10 -7.70 15.74
C CYS A 19 7.41 -8.40 16.92
N ILE A 20 8.18 -9.00 17.83
CA ILE A 20 7.71 -9.73 19.01
C ILE A 20 8.64 -9.43 20.18
N GLY A 21 8.07 -9.20 21.36
CA GLY A 21 8.84 -9.01 22.56
C GLY A 21 9.42 -10.34 23.00
N ILE A 22 10.75 -10.45 23.08
CA ILE A 22 11.42 -11.60 23.67
C ILE A 22 11.57 -11.32 25.16
N VAL A 23 10.75 -11.97 25.99
CA VAL A 23 10.94 -11.95 27.44
C VAL A 23 11.74 -13.18 27.85
N ALA A 24 12.96 -12.96 28.35
CA ALA A 24 13.76 -14.02 28.95
C ALA A 24 13.16 -14.37 30.31
N SER A 25 12.26 -15.36 30.33
CA SER A 25 11.91 -16.03 31.58
C SER A 25 13.02 -17.01 31.93
N GLN A 26 13.62 -16.81 33.10
CA GLN A 26 14.58 -17.73 33.72
C GLN A 26 13.86 -19.05 34.05
N GLY A 27 13.90 -20.00 33.12
CA GLY A 27 13.41 -21.37 33.35
C GLY A 27 12.93 -22.08 32.09
N SER A 28 13.73 -23.03 31.61
CA SER A 28 13.41 -24.05 30.59
C SER A 28 13.09 -23.55 29.16
N GLY A 29 14.12 -23.08 28.46
CA GLY A 29 14.40 -23.51 27.08
C GLY A 29 13.54 -23.01 25.92
N GLY A 30 12.66 -22.03 26.12
CA GLY A 30 11.88 -21.42 25.03
C GLY A 30 11.78 -19.91 25.16
N ASN A 31 12.07 -19.19 24.07
CA ASN A 31 11.75 -17.77 23.97
C ASN A 31 10.22 -17.64 24.05
N MET A 32 9.71 -17.03 25.12
CA MET A 32 8.28 -16.71 25.20
C MET A 32 8.06 -15.45 24.38
N GLU A 33 7.51 -15.63 23.18
CA GLU A 33 7.15 -14.53 22.30
C GLU A 33 5.87 -13.89 22.84
N VAL A 34 6.00 -12.68 23.38
CA VAL A 34 4.85 -11.90 23.85
C VAL A 34 4.58 -10.75 22.88
N ALA A 35 3.30 -10.45 22.67
CA ALA A 35 2.89 -9.31 21.87
C ALA A 35 3.25 -8.01 22.60
N THR A 36 4.25 -7.29 22.09
CA THR A 36 4.62 -5.94 22.55
C THR A 36 3.86 -4.87 21.75
N ILE A 37 3.77 -3.65 22.27
CA ILE A 37 3.19 -2.51 21.55
C ILE A 37 3.95 -2.22 20.24
N GLN A 38 5.25 -2.53 20.17
CA GLN A 38 6.03 -2.46 18.92
C GLN A 38 5.60 -3.52 17.87
N GLY A 39 4.88 -4.57 18.27
CA GLY A 39 4.31 -5.55 17.34
C GLY A 39 3.20 -4.94 16.46
N ILE A 40 2.49 -3.92 16.96
CA ILE A 40 1.48 -3.19 16.19
C ILE A 40 2.11 -2.48 14.99
N THR A 41 3.31 -1.93 15.12
CA THR A 41 3.99 -1.27 13.99
C THR A 41 4.39 -2.27 12.91
N CYS A 42 4.74 -3.50 13.27
CA CYS A 42 4.97 -4.58 12.30
C CYS A 42 3.68 -5.05 11.63
N LEU A 43 2.58 -5.19 12.37
CA LEU A 43 1.25 -5.45 11.80
C LEU A 43 0.88 -4.42 10.74
N LEU A 44 1.01 -3.14 11.12
CA LEU A 44 0.65 -2.04 10.26
C LEU A 44 1.52 -2.03 9.01
N LYS A 45 2.84 -2.21 9.14
CA LYS A 45 3.75 -2.34 7.99
C LYS A 45 3.31 -3.46 7.04
N ASN A 46 3.00 -4.62 7.58
CA ASN A 46 2.62 -5.79 6.78
C ASN A 46 1.36 -5.55 5.93
N VAL A 47 0.42 -4.78 6.46
CA VAL A 47 -0.86 -4.47 5.80
C VAL A 47 -0.77 -3.24 4.91
N LEU A 48 -0.12 -2.16 5.35
CA LEU A 48 -0.02 -0.90 4.61
C LEU A 48 1.03 -0.94 3.49
N GLN A 49 2.10 -1.73 3.61
CA GLN A 49 3.16 -1.78 2.60
C GLN A 49 2.65 -2.25 1.21
N PRO A 50 1.83 -3.33 1.07
CA PRO A 50 1.27 -3.73 -0.23
C PRO A 50 0.12 -2.86 -0.74
N LEU A 51 -0.53 -2.08 0.13
CA LEU A 51 -1.76 -1.39 -0.20
C LEU A 51 -1.63 -0.38 -1.37
N PRO A 52 -0.62 0.51 -1.42
CA PRO A 52 -0.48 1.47 -2.52
C PRO A 52 -0.26 0.80 -3.88
N ALA A 53 0.48 -0.32 -3.92
CA ALA A 53 0.73 -1.06 -5.15
C ALA A 53 -0.54 -1.74 -5.68
N LEU A 54 -1.34 -2.31 -4.77
CA LEU A 54 -2.64 -2.88 -5.12
C LEU A 54 -3.59 -1.80 -5.65
N LEU A 55 -3.64 -0.63 -4.99
CA LEU A 55 -4.47 0.49 -5.45
C LEU A 55 -4.04 0.99 -6.83
N ALA A 56 -2.73 1.09 -7.08
CA ALA A 56 -2.20 1.47 -8.39
C ALA A 56 -2.61 0.45 -9.48
N LEU A 57 -2.55 -0.85 -9.18
CA LEU A 57 -2.95 -1.91 -10.11
C LEU A 57 -4.46 -1.86 -10.41
N VAL A 58 -5.29 -1.65 -9.39
CA VAL A 58 -6.75 -1.46 -9.57
C VAL A 58 -7.04 -0.22 -10.42
N ALA A 59 -6.34 0.89 -10.18
CA ALA A 59 -6.50 2.12 -10.97
C ALA A 59 -6.20 1.89 -12.45
N VAL A 60 -5.12 1.16 -12.77
CA VAL A 60 -4.80 0.77 -14.16
C VAL A 60 -5.92 -0.07 -14.77
N GLY A 61 -6.47 -1.05 -14.02
CA GLY A 61 -7.60 -1.86 -14.49
C GLY A 61 -8.84 -1.03 -14.81
N ILE A 62 -9.19 -0.05 -13.96
CA ILE A 62 -10.33 0.85 -14.19
C ILE A 62 -10.08 1.73 -15.41
N ILE A 63 -8.87 2.26 -15.60
CA ILE A 63 -8.53 3.08 -16.78
C ILE A 63 -8.68 2.29 -18.07
N ILE A 64 -8.22 1.03 -18.10
CA ILE A 64 -8.38 0.14 -19.27
C ILE A 64 -9.86 -0.12 -19.55
N MET A 65 -10.63 -0.48 -18.51
CA MET A 65 -12.07 -0.72 -18.65
C MET A 65 -12.83 0.52 -19.11
N ALA A 66 -12.48 1.70 -18.60
CA ALA A 66 -13.05 2.97 -19.03
C ALA A 66 -12.71 3.27 -20.50
N GLY A 67 -11.47 2.99 -20.92
CA GLY A 67 -11.04 3.12 -22.32
C GLY A 67 -11.84 2.23 -23.27
N ILE A 68 -11.98 0.94 -22.94
CA ILE A 68 -12.79 0.00 -23.74
C ILE A 68 -14.25 0.50 -23.82
N ARG A 69 -14.82 0.94 -22.69
CA ARG A 69 -16.19 1.44 -22.64
C ARG A 69 -16.39 2.73 -23.44
N LEU A 70 -15.40 3.63 -23.47
CA LEU A 70 -15.41 4.83 -24.33
C LEU A 70 -15.43 4.46 -25.82
N THR A 71 -14.63 3.47 -26.22
CA THR A 71 -14.56 3.04 -27.63
C THR A 71 -15.79 2.27 -28.11
N THR A 72 -16.44 1.51 -27.22
CA THR A 72 -17.61 0.67 -27.54
C THR A 72 -18.95 1.39 -27.35
N ALA A 73 -18.98 2.57 -26.71
CA ALA A 73 -20.20 3.32 -26.42
C ALA A 73 -20.90 3.93 -27.67
N GLY A 74 -20.22 4.06 -28.80
CA GLY A 74 -20.82 4.58 -30.03
C GLY A 74 -21.47 5.95 -29.85
N SER A 75 -22.74 6.09 -30.29
CA SER A 75 -23.53 7.33 -30.17
C SER A 75 -24.43 7.39 -28.93
N ASP A 76 -24.34 6.44 -27.99
CA ASP A 76 -25.14 6.46 -26.77
C ASP A 76 -24.51 7.43 -25.73
N PRO A 77 -25.14 8.59 -25.47
CA PRO A 77 -24.57 9.59 -24.56
C PRO A 77 -24.45 9.08 -23.12
N LYS A 78 -25.30 8.13 -22.70
CA LYS A 78 -25.27 7.59 -21.33
C LYS A 78 -24.07 6.70 -21.10
N ALA A 79 -23.72 5.88 -22.09
CA ALA A 79 -22.57 5.00 -22.03
C ALA A 79 -21.26 5.81 -21.97
N VAL A 80 -21.14 6.85 -22.80
CA VAL A 80 -19.99 7.77 -22.81
C VAL A 80 -19.85 8.50 -21.48
N ALA A 81 -20.92 9.07 -20.94
CA ALA A 81 -20.90 9.75 -19.64
C ALA A 81 -20.46 8.83 -18.49
N SER A 82 -20.92 7.57 -18.50
CA SER A 82 -20.52 6.57 -17.50
C SER A 82 -19.04 6.18 -17.58
N ALA A 83 -18.47 6.15 -18.78
CA ALA A 83 -17.07 5.81 -18.97
C ALA A 83 -16.14 6.97 -18.55
N TRP A 84 -16.54 8.21 -18.84
CA TRP A 84 -15.84 9.41 -18.36
C TRP A 84 -15.85 9.54 -16.85
N SER A 85 -16.97 9.21 -16.19
CA SER A 85 -17.02 9.25 -14.73
C SER A 85 -16.06 8.19 -14.14
N MET A 86 -16.07 6.96 -14.65
CA MET A 86 -15.11 5.92 -14.25
C MET A 86 -13.65 6.35 -14.40
N PHE A 87 -13.31 6.96 -15.54
CA PHE A 87 -11.97 7.49 -15.78
C PHE A 87 -11.60 8.58 -14.77
N THR A 88 -12.51 9.54 -14.56
CA THR A 88 -12.30 10.67 -13.63
C THR A 88 -12.08 10.17 -12.21
N TRP A 89 -12.87 9.20 -11.75
CA TRP A 89 -12.68 8.60 -10.42
C TRP A 89 -11.34 7.88 -10.27
N ALA A 90 -10.89 7.16 -11.30
CA ALA A 90 -9.57 6.52 -11.28
C ALA A 90 -8.43 7.56 -11.19
N VAL A 91 -8.52 8.63 -11.97
CA VAL A 91 -7.53 9.72 -11.96
C VAL A 91 -7.53 10.45 -10.61
N ILE A 92 -8.71 10.76 -10.06
CA ILE A 92 -8.83 11.39 -8.73
C ILE A 92 -8.20 10.50 -7.67
N GLY A 93 -8.42 9.19 -7.71
CA GLY A 93 -7.81 8.24 -6.78
C GLY A 93 -6.28 8.25 -6.84
N LEU A 94 -5.70 8.28 -8.04
CA LEU A 94 -4.25 8.39 -8.23
C LEU A 94 -3.70 9.73 -7.75
N ILE A 95 -4.38 10.83 -8.02
CA ILE A 95 -3.99 12.17 -7.55
C ILE A 95 -4.02 12.21 -6.01
N LEU A 96 -5.06 11.66 -5.38
CA LEU A 96 -5.14 11.58 -3.92
C LEU A 96 -3.97 10.80 -3.32
N LEU A 97 -3.57 9.67 -3.92
CA LEU A 97 -2.38 8.93 -3.48
C LEU A 97 -1.11 9.78 -3.58
N ALA A 98 -0.94 10.53 -4.67
CA ALA A 98 0.18 11.44 -4.84
C ALA A 98 0.18 12.58 -3.81
N VAL A 99 -1.00 13.13 -3.50
CA VAL A 99 -1.16 14.18 -2.47
C VAL A 99 -0.82 13.66 -1.08
N VAL A 100 -1.29 12.46 -0.72
CA VAL A 100 -0.94 11.82 0.56
C VAL A 100 0.57 11.60 0.65
N TRP A 101 1.19 11.09 -0.41
CA TRP A 101 2.64 10.92 -0.45
C TRP A 101 3.39 12.24 -0.26
N LEU A 102 2.95 13.28 -0.98
CA LEU A 102 3.53 14.62 -0.86
C LEU A 102 3.38 15.17 0.57
N ALA A 103 2.22 15.01 1.19
CA ALA A 103 2.01 15.40 2.58
C ALA A 103 2.97 14.68 3.54
N LEU A 104 3.18 13.37 3.37
CA LEU A 104 4.13 12.60 4.18
C LEU A 104 5.58 13.08 4.01
N VAL A 105 6.01 13.37 2.78
CA VAL A 105 7.35 13.89 2.49
C VAL A 105 7.56 15.29 3.09
N LEU A 106 6.53 16.15 3.03
CA LEU A 106 6.59 17.46 3.68
C LEU A 106 6.78 17.31 5.19
N ILE A 107 6.01 16.43 5.84
CA ILE A 107 6.14 16.16 7.27
C ILE A 107 7.54 15.63 7.61
N GLU A 108 8.09 14.72 6.80
CA GLU A 108 9.45 14.20 6.99
C GLU A 108 10.50 15.31 6.91
N ASN A 109 10.39 16.22 5.94
CA ASN A 109 11.31 17.35 5.79
C ASN A 109 11.22 18.40 6.91
N PHE A 110 10.01 18.68 7.42
CA PHE A 110 9.84 19.66 8.50
C PHE A 110 10.16 19.08 9.88
N THR A 111 9.89 17.80 10.11
CA THR A 111 10.04 17.17 11.44
C THR A 111 11.37 16.43 11.58
N GLY A 112 12.07 16.12 10.48
CA GLY A 112 13.28 15.30 10.47
C GLY A 112 13.05 13.83 10.85
N ALA A 113 11.80 13.44 11.11
CA ALA A 113 11.41 12.07 11.45
C ALA A 113 11.02 11.30 10.19
N LYS A 114 11.66 10.17 9.94
CA LYS A 114 11.33 9.25 8.84
C LYS A 114 10.00 8.57 9.10
N VAL A 115 8.94 9.11 8.49
CA VAL A 115 7.58 8.57 8.56
C VAL A 115 7.21 7.72 7.35
N THR A 116 8.01 7.79 6.28
CA THR A 116 7.84 6.98 5.07
C THR A 116 8.55 5.62 5.16
N GLN A 117 9.50 5.48 6.08
CA GLN A 117 10.19 4.22 6.38
C GLN A 117 9.60 3.61 7.65
N PHE A 118 8.66 2.68 7.50
CA PHE A 118 8.28 1.78 8.59
C PHE A 118 9.41 0.76 8.79
N GLY A 119 10.48 1.18 9.43
CA GLY A 119 11.63 0.38 9.80
C GLY A 119 12.33 1.10 10.93
N ILE A 120 12.32 0.47 12.10
CA ILE A 120 13.33 0.75 13.12
C ILE A 120 14.70 0.28 12.60
#